data_AF-A0A511R3R0-F1
#
_entry.id   AF-A0A511R3R0-F1
#
_cell.length_a   1.000
_cell.length_b   1.000
_cell.length_c   1.000
_cell.angle_alpha   90.00
_cell.angle_beta   90.00
_cell.angle_gamma   90.00
#
_symmetry.space_group_name_H-M   'P 1'
#
loop_
_entity.id
_entity.type
_entity.pdbx_description
1 polymer ?
#
loop_
_entity_poly.entity_id
_entity_poly.type
_entity_poly.pdbx_seq_one_letter_code
_entity_poly.pdbx_strand_id
1 'polypeptide(L)' 'MPKKEKKRLQVVISDDQDALLTKLAYELSSPEQLVSKSEVVRLAIEKLADGMEEGQQKAQLKELLKRLEAQEE' A
#
# COMPACT_ATOMS: atom_id res chain seq x y z
N MET A 1 -19.95 -1.88 -20.63
CA MET A 1 -19.11 -2.19 -19.45
C MET A 1 -19.60 -1.33 -18.30
N PRO A 2 -20.19 -1.90 -17.23
CA PRO A 2 -20.66 -1.09 -16.10
C PRO A 2 -19.45 -0.36 -15.52
N LYS A 3 -19.56 0.96 -15.34
CA LYS A 3 -18.49 1.77 -14.73
C LYS A 3 -18.27 1.20 -13.33
N LYS A 4 -17.15 0.52 -13.09
CA LYS A 4 -16.76 0.07 -11.75
C LYS A 4 -16.86 1.29 -10.82
N GLU A 5 -17.71 1.22 -9.81
CA GLU A 5 -17.88 2.32 -8.87
C GLU A 5 -16.57 2.55 -8.14
N LYS A 6 -16.05 3.78 -8.21
CA LYS A 6 -14.84 4.17 -7.48
C LYS A 6 -15.25 4.60 -6.07
N LYS A 7 -14.62 4.01 -5.06
CA LYS A 7 -14.78 4.41 -3.66
C LYS A 7 -13.67 5.39 -3.26
N ARG A 8 -13.99 6.39 -2.43
CA ARG A 8 -13.00 7.29 -1.81
C ARG A 8 -12.45 6.62 -0.54
N LEU A 9 -11.13 6.62 -0.38
CA LEU A 9 -10.45 6.10 0.79
C LEU A 9 -9.74 7.26 1.51
N GLN A 10 -9.93 7.37 2.82
CA GLN A 10 -9.22 8.30 3.69
C GLN A 10 -8.46 7.48 4.73
N VAL A 11 -7.14 7.68 4.81
CA VAL A 11 -6.25 7.00 5.74
C VAL A 11 -5.37 8.05 6.37
N VAL A 12 -5.22 8.01 7.69
CA VAL A 12 -4.23 8.80 8.41
C VAL A 12 -2.95 7.96 8.45
N ILE A 13 -1.84 8.56 8.06
CA ILE A 13 -0.53 7.91 8.01
C ILE A 13 0.49 8.77 8.75
N SER A 14 1.55 8.15 9.25
CA SER A 14 2.67 8.87 9.86
C SER A 14 3.55 9.57 8.81
N ASP A 15 4.37 10.52 9.24
CA ASP A 15 5.35 11.19 8.37
C ASP A 15 6.32 10.17 7.73
N ASP A 16 6.74 9.16 8.49
CA ASP A 16 7.60 8.07 7.99
C ASP A 16 6.90 7.25 6.89
N GLN A 17 5.60 6.98 7.06
CA GLN A 17 4.80 6.27 6.04
C GLN A 17 4.62 7.13 4.78
N ASP A 18 4.42 8.45 4.90
CA ASP A 18 4.35 9.33 3.73
C ASP A 18 5.70 9.44 3.00
N ALA A 19 6.81 9.49 3.75
CA ALA A 19 8.16 9.47 3.19
C ALA A 19 8.41 8.16 2.40
N LEU A 20 8.00 7.00 2.96
CA LEU A 20 8.05 5.72 2.27
C LEU A 20 7.21 5.70 1.00
N LEU A 21 5.97 6.22 1.03
CA LEU A 21 5.13 6.33 -0.17
C LEU A 21 5.78 7.21 -1.25
N THR A 22 6.40 8.32 -0.85
CA THR A 22 7.13 9.21 -1.76
C THR A 22 8.29 8.49 -2.42
N LYS A 23 9.11 7.79 -1.62
CA LYS A 23 10.26 7.03 -2.10
C LYS A 23 9.84 5.94 -3.09
N LEU A 24 8.84 5.14 -2.74
CA LEU A 24 8.34 4.06 -3.60
C LEU A 24 7.73 4.60 -4.90
N ALA A 25 7.01 5.72 -4.85
CA ALA A 25 6.48 6.36 -6.04
C ALA A 25 7.59 6.78 -7.01
N TYR A 26 8.69 7.34 -6.49
CA TYR A 26 9.86 7.69 -7.28
C TYR A 26 10.57 6.46 -7.86
N GLU A 27 10.80 5.42 -7.05
CA GLU A 27 11.48 4.20 -7.48
C GLU A 27 10.70 3.41 -8.55
N LEU A 28 9.37 3.45 -8.48
CA LEU A 28 8.49 2.80 -9.47
C LEU A 28 8.26 3.67 -10.72
N SER A 29 8.60 4.95 -10.66
CA SER A 29 8.50 5.85 -11.80
C SER A 29 9.67 5.66 -12.77
N SER A 30 9.40 5.82 -14.05
CA SER A 30 10.41 5.90 -15.12
C SER A 30 10.19 7.16 -15.95
N PRO A 31 11.14 7.56 -16.82
CA PRO A 31 10.95 8.67 -17.75
C PRO A 31 9.70 8.52 -18.64
N GLU A 32 9.30 7.29 -18.93
CA GLU A 32 8.16 6.93 -19.77
C GLU A 32 6.84 6.86 -18.97
N GLN A 33 6.92 6.69 -17.64
CA GLN A 33 5.74 6.50 -16.80
C GLN A 33 5.94 7.04 -15.38
N LEU A 34 5.10 8.00 -15.00
CA LEU A 34 5.04 8.50 -13.63
C LEU A 34 4.08 7.66 -12.79
N VAL A 35 4.50 7.31 -11.58
CA VAL A 35 3.69 6.59 -10.59
C VAL A 35 3.40 7.52 -9.42
N SER A 36 2.12 7.76 -9.17
CA SER A 36 1.64 8.56 -8.04
C SER A 36 1.63 7.75 -6.74
N LYS A 37 1.67 8.44 -5.59
CA LYS A 37 1.49 7.81 -4.26
C LYS A 37 0.20 6.97 -4.20
N SER A 38 -0.89 7.45 -4.80
CA SER A 38 -2.17 6.72 -4.85
C SER A 38 -2.12 5.46 -5.73
N GLU A 39 -1.23 5.41 -6.72
CA GLU A 39 -0.97 4.19 -7.50
C GLU A 39 -0.13 3.20 -6.70
N VAL A 40 0.85 3.67 -5.94
CA VAL A 40 1.60 2.83 -5.00
C VAL A 40 0.66 2.17 -3.98
N VAL A 41 -0.28 2.94 -3.41
CA VAL A 41 -1.28 2.39 -2.47
C VAL A 41 -2.15 1.32 -3.14
N ARG A 42 -2.62 1.57 -4.37
CA ARG A 42 -3.40 0.57 -5.11
C ARG A 42 -2.59 -0.69 -5.41
N LEU A 43 -1.33 -0.55 -5.83
CA LEU A 43 -0.43 -1.66 -6.10
C LEU A 43 -0.13 -2.47 -4.83
N ALA A 44 0.04 -1.80 -3.70
CA ALA A 44 0.26 -2.45 -2.41
C ALA A 44 -0.96 -3.27 -1.98
N ILE A 45 -2.18 -2.76 -2.19
CA ILE A 45 -3.43 -3.49 -1.89
C ILE A 45 -3.51 -4.78 -2.71
N GLU A 46 -3.29 -4.71 -4.03
CA GLU A 46 -3.33 -5.90 -4.91
C GLU A 46 -2.24 -6.91 -4.52
N LYS A 47 -0.99 -6.44 -4.29
CA LYS A 47 0.12 -7.31 -3.87
C LYS A 47 -0.15 -8.02 -2.55
N LEU A 48 -0.78 -7.34 -1.59
CA LEU A 48 -1.18 -7.94 -0.32
C LEU A 48 -2.29 -8.98 -0.52
N ALA A 49 -3.26 -8.70 -1.39
CA ALA A 49 -4.34 -9.64 -1.70
C ALA A 49 -3.80 -10.93 -2.34
N ASP A 50 -2.94 -10.81 -3.36
CA ASP A 50 -2.29 -11.95 -4.03
C ASP A 50 -1.54 -12.83 -3.01
N GLY A 51 -0.72 -12.22 -2.15
CA GLY A 51 0.05 -12.94 -1.13
C GLY A 51 -0.81 -13.57 -0.02
N MET A 52 -2.05 -13.11 0.18
CA MET A 52 -3.01 -13.73 1.09
C MET A 52 -3.69 -14.95 0.48
N GLU A 53 -3.97 -14.94 -0.84
CA GLU A 53 -4.52 -16.10 -1.56
C GLU A 53 -3.51 -17.27 -1.60
N GLU A 54 -2.22 -16.96 -1.72
CA GLU A 54 -1.13 -17.96 -1.71
C GLU A 54 -0.80 -18.50 -0.31
N GLY A 55 -1.38 -17.94 0.76
CA GLY A 55 -1.21 -18.37 2.16
C GLY A 55 0.20 -18.15 2.75
N GLN A 56 1.17 -17.72 1.95
CA GLN A 56 2.59 -17.66 2.31
C GLN A 56 2.95 -16.55 3.32
N GLN A 57 2.12 -15.52 3.49
CA GLN A 57 2.52 -14.30 4.22
C GLN A 57 1.65 -13.94 5.43
N LYS A 58 0.64 -14.74 5.77
CA LYS A 58 -0.32 -14.41 6.83
C LYS A 58 0.32 -14.19 8.21
N ALA A 59 1.38 -14.95 8.54
CA ALA A 59 2.08 -14.79 9.82
C ALA A 59 2.91 -13.50 9.88
N GLN A 60 3.64 -13.18 8.81
CA GLN A 60 4.46 -11.97 8.71
C GLN A 60 3.60 -10.71 8.71
N LEU A 61 2.47 -10.72 7.99
CA LEU A 61 1.52 -9.60 7.99
C LEU A 61 0.89 -9.36 9.37
N LYS A 62 0.58 -10.43 10.12
CA LYS A 62 0.11 -10.30 11.51
C LYS A 62 1.16 -9.68 12.42
N GLU A 63 2.43 -10.03 12.24
CA GLU A 63 3.52 -9.44 13.02
C GLU A 63 3.72 -7.96 12.68
N LEU A 64 3.69 -7.61 11.39
CA LEU A 64 3.74 -6.21 10.94
C LEU A 64 2.58 -5.40 11.49
N LEU A 65 1.35 -5.94 11.48
CA LEU A 65 0.19 -5.27 12.04
C LEU A 65 0.37 -4.95 13.52
N LYS A 66 0.85 -5.91 14.33
CA LYS A 66 1.12 -5.69 15.75
C LYS A 66 2.16 -4.59 16.00
N ARG A 67 3.18 -4.48 15.13
CA ARG A 67 4.19 -3.43 15.24
C ARG A 67 3.61 -2.06 14.91
N LEU A 68 2.72 -1.97 13.93
CA LEU A 68 2.03 -0.73 13.58
C LEU A 68 1.10 -0.28 14.71
N GLU A 69 0.31 -1.19 15.28
CA GLU A 69 -0.56 -0.90 16.43
C GLU A 69 0.25 -0.37 17.62
N ALA A 70 1.42 -0.94 17.90
CA ALA A 70 2.31 -0.48 18.96
C ALA A 70 3.02 0.86 18.70
N GLN A 71 3.01 1.37 17.46
CA GLN A 71 3.56 2.68 17.09
C GLN A 71 2.50 3.78 17.07
N GLU A 72 1.21 3.41 17.11
CA GLU A 72 0.07 4.34 17.18
C GLU A 72 -0.37 4.65 18.63
N GLU A 73 0.09 3.87 19.63
CA GLU A 73 -0.05 4.14 21.08
C GLU A 73 1.02 5.11 21.61
#